data_AF-A0A016BRP8-F1
#
_entry.id   AF-A0A016BRP8-F1
#
_cell.length_a   1.000
_cell.length_b   1.000
_cell.length_c   1.000
_cell.angle_alpha   90.00
_cell.angle_beta   90.00
_cell.angle_gamma   90.00
#
_symmetry.space_group_name_H-M   'P 1'
#
loop_
_entity.id
_entity.type
_entity.pdbx_description
1 polymer ?
#
loop_
_entity_poly.entity_id
_entity_poly.type
_entity_poly.pdbx_seq_one_letter_code
_entity_poly.pdbx_strand_id
1 'polypeptide(L)'
;MNSLDSQITALYTLAHELLYLGSDGSPIYSDHFSRLNGDVLSRANTLYPHHGSTDEEEARLCLSLLMGYNATIYNNGDKEVRIQQILNRCWEVLDRLPASLLKVRLLTYCYGEVFDDDLSREAHSIIDSWGERALSGDECEIAEQLRSLEENPYPNWEVEE
;
A
#
# COMPACT_ATOMS: atom_id res chain seq x y z
N MET A 1 3.33 -26.22 -1.80
CA MET A 1 2.30 -25.18 -2.04
C MET A 1 2.57 -24.06 -1.04
N ASN A 2 2.88 -22.85 -1.52
CA ASN A 2 3.01 -21.68 -0.65
C ASN A 2 1.60 -21.26 -0.21
N SER A 3 1.39 -21.00 1.09
CA SER A 3 0.09 -20.53 1.58
C SER A 3 -0.25 -19.17 0.95
N LEU A 4 -1.53 -18.80 0.95
CA LEU A 4 -1.98 -17.47 0.50
C LEU A 4 -1.22 -16.37 1.25
N ASP A 5 -1.11 -16.51 2.57
CA ASP A 5 -0.35 -15.64 3.46
C ASP A 5 1.11 -15.41 3.02
N SER A 6 1.82 -16.48 2.63
CA SER A 6 3.20 -16.37 2.12
C SER A 6 3.25 -15.63 0.79
N GLN A 7 2.22 -15.77 -0.06
CA GLN A 7 2.15 -15.06 -1.34
C GLN A 7 1.83 -13.58 -1.15
N ILE A 8 0.91 -13.25 -0.23
CA ILE A 8 0.60 -11.87 0.18
C ILE A 8 1.87 -11.18 0.70
N THR A 9 2.59 -11.84 1.62
CA THR A 9 3.84 -11.32 2.17
C THR A 9 4.88 -11.09 1.07
N ALA A 10 5.02 -12.04 0.14
CA ALA A 10 5.96 -11.90 -0.97
C ALA A 10 5.61 -10.72 -1.91
N LEU A 11 4.32 -10.50 -2.22
CA LEU A 11 3.90 -9.35 -3.01
C LEU A 11 4.17 -8.04 -2.26
N TYR A 12 3.85 -8.00 -0.97
CA TYR A 12 4.11 -6.83 -0.13
C TYR A 12 5.61 -6.48 -0.12
N THR A 13 6.49 -7.44 0.14
CA THR A 13 7.95 -7.19 0.16
C THR A 13 8.47 -6.68 -1.18
N LEU A 14 8.05 -7.28 -2.30
CA LEU A 14 8.52 -6.86 -3.63
C LEU A 14 8.00 -5.48 -4.04
N ALA A 15 6.74 -5.18 -3.72
CA ALA A 15 6.17 -3.87 -4.02
C ALA A 15 6.79 -2.77 -3.13
N HIS A 16 7.11 -3.08 -1.87
CA HIS A 16 7.85 -2.19 -0.98
C HIS A 16 9.28 -1.94 -1.49
N GLU A 17 10.01 -3.01 -1.85
CA GLU A 17 11.34 -2.89 -2.47
C GLU A 17 11.30 -1.99 -3.72
N LEU A 18 10.26 -2.14 -4.55
CA LEU A 18 10.12 -1.36 -5.76
C LEU A 18 9.85 0.13 -5.49
N LEU A 19 9.00 0.45 -4.51
CA LEU A 19 8.68 1.83 -4.14
C LEU A 19 9.90 2.56 -3.55
N TYR A 20 10.72 1.86 -2.76
CA TYR A 20 11.87 2.43 -2.08
C TYR A 20 13.20 2.18 -2.80
N LEU A 21 13.17 1.67 -4.04
CA LEU A 21 14.37 1.31 -4.78
C LEU A 21 15.31 2.52 -4.95
N GLY A 22 16.54 2.40 -4.47
CA GLY A 22 17.56 3.46 -4.53
C GLY A 22 17.45 4.53 -3.45
N SER A 23 16.49 4.43 -2.51
CA SER A 23 16.38 5.37 -1.37
C SER A 23 17.59 5.30 -0.42
N ASP A 24 18.35 4.21 -0.48
CA ASP A 24 19.60 3.99 0.26
C ASP A 24 20.84 4.59 -0.44
N GLY A 25 20.67 5.21 -1.62
CA GLY A 25 21.75 5.74 -2.45
C GLY A 25 22.45 4.69 -3.32
N SER A 26 21.97 3.44 -3.35
CA SER A 26 22.52 2.40 -4.22
C SER A 26 22.16 2.65 -5.70
N PRO A 27 23.04 2.31 -6.66
CA PRO A 27 22.72 2.44 -8.08
C PRO A 27 21.53 1.56 -8.49
N ILE A 28 20.62 2.14 -9.27
CA ILE A 28 19.50 1.41 -9.86
C ILE A 28 19.94 0.81 -11.21
N TYR A 29 20.03 -0.52 -11.26
CA TYR A 29 20.28 -1.24 -12.50
C TYR A 29 18.98 -1.45 -13.27
N SER A 30 18.99 -1.09 -14.56
CA SER A 30 17.78 -1.11 -15.40
C SER A 30 17.17 -2.50 -15.54
N ASP A 31 18.00 -3.55 -15.63
CA ASP A 31 17.52 -4.94 -15.75
C ASP A 31 16.86 -5.42 -14.46
N HIS A 32 17.40 -5.05 -13.29
CA HIS A 32 16.78 -5.30 -11.98
C HIS A 32 15.45 -4.55 -11.87
N PHE A 33 15.44 -3.25 -12.18
CA PHE A 33 14.24 -2.43 -12.12
C PHE A 33 13.11 -2.98 -13.02
N SER A 34 13.43 -3.34 -14.28
CA SER A 34 12.43 -3.92 -15.19
C SER A 34 11.94 -5.30 -14.73
N ARG A 35 12.82 -6.14 -14.16
CA ARG A 35 12.43 -7.44 -13.60
C ARG A 35 11.52 -7.28 -12.39
N LEU A 36 11.88 -6.40 -11.46
CA LEU A 36 11.12 -6.14 -10.24
C LEU A 36 9.71 -5.62 -10.57
N ASN A 37 9.59 -4.68 -11.50
CA ASN A 37 8.28 -4.21 -11.99
C ASN A 37 7.41 -5.34 -12.57
N GLY A 38 8.03 -6.24 -13.34
CA GLY A 38 7.34 -7.39 -13.95
C GLY A 38 6.91 -8.43 -12.92
N ASP A 39 7.77 -8.72 -11.94
CA ASP A 39 7.50 -9.67 -10.87
C ASP A 39 6.37 -9.17 -9.95
N VAL A 40 6.38 -7.87 -9.61
CA VAL A 40 5.29 -7.23 -8.84
C VAL A 40 3.96 -7.34 -9.59
N LEU A 41 3.91 -6.95 -10.87
CA LEU A 41 2.69 -7.03 -11.67
C LEU A 41 2.19 -8.48 -11.79
N SER A 42 3.08 -9.42 -12.09
CA SER A 42 2.74 -10.83 -12.25
C SER A 42 2.12 -11.42 -10.98
N ARG A 43 2.71 -11.10 -9.82
CA ARG A 43 2.21 -11.55 -8.50
C ARG A 43 0.90 -10.86 -8.13
N ALA A 44 0.77 -9.56 -8.36
CA ALA A 44 -0.47 -8.82 -8.15
C ALA A 44 -1.61 -9.43 -8.97
N ASN A 45 -1.37 -9.71 -10.26
CA ASN A 45 -2.35 -10.38 -11.12
C ASN A 45 -2.70 -11.81 -10.66
N THR A 46 -1.71 -12.55 -10.16
CA THR A 46 -1.94 -13.90 -9.61
C THR A 46 -2.81 -13.86 -8.36
N LEU A 47 -2.58 -12.89 -7.47
CA LEU A 47 -3.30 -12.75 -6.20
C LEU A 47 -4.66 -12.06 -6.34
N TYR A 48 -4.85 -11.25 -7.36
CA TYR A 48 -6.06 -10.47 -7.60
C TYR A 48 -7.40 -11.23 -7.43
N PRO A 49 -7.60 -12.45 -8.00
CA PRO A 49 -8.86 -13.17 -7.87
C PRO A 49 -9.07 -13.81 -6.47
N HIS A 50 -8.04 -13.82 -5.62
CA HIS A 50 -8.13 -14.41 -4.30
C HIS A 50 -8.79 -13.46 -3.28
N HIS A 51 -9.32 -14.06 -2.22
CA HIS A 51 -9.87 -13.38 -1.05
C HIS A 51 -9.31 -14.05 0.20
N GLY A 52 -9.07 -13.24 1.23
CA GLY A 52 -8.70 -13.70 2.56
C GLY A 52 -9.87 -14.39 3.25
N SER A 53 -9.54 -15.29 4.17
CA SER A 53 -10.49 -16.05 4.98
C SER A 53 -10.93 -15.31 6.25
N THR A 54 -10.17 -14.29 6.67
CA THR A 54 -10.49 -13.38 7.78
C THR A 54 -10.37 -11.93 7.33
N ASP A 55 -10.96 -11.00 8.09
CA ASP A 55 -10.85 -9.57 7.79
C ASP A 55 -9.38 -9.11 7.76
N GLU A 56 -8.50 -9.63 8.63
CA GLU A 56 -7.06 -9.32 8.62
C GLU A 56 -6.30 -9.94 7.45
N GLU A 57 -6.66 -11.15 7.01
CA GLU A 57 -6.05 -11.75 5.81
C GLU A 57 -6.49 -11.00 4.55
N GLU A 58 -7.76 -10.62 4.47
CA GLU A 58 -8.30 -9.83 3.36
C GLU A 58 -7.70 -8.42 3.34
N ALA A 59 -7.53 -7.78 4.49
CA ALA A 59 -6.88 -6.48 4.60
C ALA A 59 -5.41 -6.53 4.14
N ARG A 60 -4.66 -7.57 4.53
CA ARG A 60 -3.26 -7.76 4.07
C ARG A 60 -3.19 -8.03 2.58
N LEU A 61 -4.12 -8.83 2.05
CA LEU A 61 -4.25 -9.06 0.62
C LEU A 61 -4.52 -7.75 -0.13
N CYS A 62 -5.54 -6.99 0.28
CA CYS A 62 -5.89 -5.72 -0.33
C CYS A 62 -4.74 -4.71 -0.26
N LEU A 63 -4.09 -4.57 0.90
CA LEU A 63 -2.91 -3.72 1.05
C LEU A 63 -1.80 -4.11 0.08
N SER A 64 -1.46 -5.40 -0.01
CA SER A 64 -0.41 -5.87 -0.94
C SER A 64 -0.78 -5.64 -2.40
N LEU A 65 -2.06 -5.74 -2.75
CA LEU A 65 -2.56 -5.50 -4.11
C LEU A 65 -2.53 -4.00 -4.46
N LEU A 66 -3.02 -3.12 -3.59
CA LEU A 66 -2.95 -1.66 -3.78
C LEU A 66 -1.49 -1.24 -3.96
N MET A 67 -0.62 -1.65 -3.03
CA MET A 67 0.81 -1.34 -3.11
C MET A 67 1.44 -1.90 -4.39
N GLY A 68 1.12 -3.13 -4.77
CA GLY A 68 1.64 -3.75 -5.99
C GLY A 68 1.24 -3.03 -7.28
N TYR A 69 -0.05 -2.69 -7.44
CA TYR A 69 -0.51 -1.96 -8.62
C TYR A 69 -0.02 -0.51 -8.66
N ASN A 70 0.16 0.13 -7.51
CA ASN A 70 0.72 1.48 -7.44
C ASN A 70 2.23 1.50 -7.69
N ALA A 71 2.97 0.51 -7.18
CA ALA A 71 4.41 0.42 -7.34
C ALA A 71 4.83 0.12 -8.79
N THR A 72 4.11 -0.75 -9.49
CA THR A 72 4.48 -1.14 -10.85
C THR A 72 4.17 -0.05 -11.88
N ILE A 73 5.16 0.26 -12.71
CA ILE A 73 5.00 1.21 -13.84
C ILE A 73 4.20 0.61 -14.99
N TYR A 74 4.02 -0.72 -15.01
CA TYR A 74 3.28 -1.39 -16.06
C TYR A 74 1.77 -1.24 -15.85
N ASN A 75 1.06 -0.78 -16.88
CA ASN A 75 -0.39 -0.72 -16.92
C ASN A 75 -0.89 -1.41 -18.19
N ASN A 76 -1.70 -2.46 -18.04
CA ASN A 76 -2.32 -3.20 -19.16
C ASN A 76 -3.64 -2.56 -19.63
N GLY A 77 -3.99 -1.37 -19.11
CA GLY A 77 -5.22 -0.62 -19.42
C GLY A 77 -6.38 -0.90 -18.47
N ASP A 78 -6.21 -1.77 -17.48
CA ASP A 78 -7.24 -2.16 -16.51
C ASP A 78 -6.84 -1.88 -15.04
N LYS A 79 -5.69 -1.24 -14.81
CA LYS A 79 -5.12 -1.04 -13.47
C LYS A 79 -6.04 -0.24 -12.55
N GLU A 80 -6.60 0.86 -13.06
CA GLU A 80 -7.50 1.76 -12.33
C GLU A 80 -8.81 1.04 -11.96
N VAL A 81 -9.33 0.20 -12.85
CA VAL A 81 -10.52 -0.64 -12.56
C VAL A 81 -10.20 -1.65 -11.46
N ARG A 82 -9.01 -2.26 -11.48
CA ARG A 82 -8.56 -3.19 -10.45
C ARG A 82 -8.39 -2.51 -9.11
N ILE A 83 -7.76 -1.35 -9.07
CA ILE A 83 -7.60 -0.53 -7.86
C ILE A 83 -8.98 -0.21 -7.28
N GLN A 84 -9.94 0.26 -8.09
CA GLN A 84 -11.30 0.51 -7.61
C GLN A 84 -11.98 -0.73 -7.01
N GLN A 85 -11.80 -1.91 -7.63
CA GLN A 85 -12.34 -3.16 -7.07
C GLN A 85 -11.66 -3.55 -5.76
N ILE A 86 -10.38 -3.26 -5.60
CA ILE A 86 -9.66 -3.48 -4.34
C ILE A 86 -10.10 -2.48 -3.27
N LEU A 87 -10.31 -1.21 -3.61
CA LEU A 87 -10.86 -0.21 -2.70
C LEU A 87 -12.22 -0.63 -2.17
N ASN A 88 -13.11 -1.13 -3.03
CA ASN A 88 -14.41 -1.69 -2.63
C ASN A 88 -14.25 -2.80 -1.57
N ARG A 89 -13.24 -3.68 -1.72
CA ARG A 89 -12.94 -4.73 -0.74
C ARG A 89 -12.38 -4.17 0.56
N CYS A 90 -11.56 -3.11 0.50
CA CYS A 90 -11.04 -2.43 1.69
C CYS A 90 -12.18 -1.88 2.56
N TRP A 91 -13.18 -1.23 1.93
CA TRP A 91 -14.34 -0.69 2.63
C TRP A 91 -15.13 -1.74 3.42
N GLU A 92 -15.17 -2.99 2.95
CA GLU A 92 -15.88 -4.08 3.64
C GLU A 92 -15.18 -4.54 4.94
N VAL A 93 -13.88 -4.28 5.08
CA VAL A 93 -13.06 -4.76 6.22
C VAL A 93 -12.61 -3.64 7.16
N LEU A 94 -12.49 -2.39 6.69
CA LEU A 94 -11.93 -1.27 7.47
C LEU A 94 -12.62 -1.08 8.83
N ASP A 95 -13.96 -1.12 8.87
CA ASP A 95 -14.74 -0.96 10.11
C ASP A 95 -14.60 -2.14 11.09
N ARG A 96 -14.19 -3.31 10.59
CA ARG A 96 -14.07 -4.54 11.37
C ARG A 96 -12.66 -4.74 11.92
N LEU A 97 -11.67 -4.10 11.30
CA LEU A 97 -10.28 -4.17 11.73
C LEU A 97 -10.08 -3.44 13.07
N PRO A 98 -9.34 -4.06 14.02
CA PRO A 98 -8.91 -3.36 15.22
C PRO A 98 -7.87 -2.29 14.89
N ALA A 99 -7.76 -1.28 15.77
CA ALA A 99 -6.69 -0.29 15.72
C ALA A 99 -5.33 -0.99 15.76
N SER A 100 -4.59 -0.90 14.64
CA SER A 100 -3.36 -1.65 14.41
C SER A 100 -2.55 -0.98 13.28
N LEU A 101 -1.25 -1.29 13.21
CA LEU A 101 -0.40 -0.86 12.10
C LEU A 101 -0.96 -1.28 10.73
N LEU A 102 -1.54 -2.49 10.63
CA LEU A 102 -2.20 -2.96 9.41
C LEU A 102 -3.34 -2.04 9.00
N LYS A 103 -4.18 -1.64 9.96
CA LYS A 103 -5.30 -0.73 9.68
C LYS A 103 -4.81 0.64 9.23
N VAL A 104 -3.80 1.22 9.90
CA VAL A 104 -3.20 2.51 9.48
C VAL A 104 -2.64 2.43 8.07
N ARG A 105 -1.92 1.36 7.74
CA ARG A 105 -1.41 1.13 6.38
C ARG A 105 -2.54 1.07 5.36
N LEU A 106 -3.61 0.31 5.64
CA LEU A 106 -4.73 0.21 4.72
C LEU A 106 -5.46 1.54 4.53
N LEU A 107 -5.72 2.28 5.63
CA LEU A 107 -6.31 3.61 5.61
C LEU A 107 -5.47 4.58 4.77
N THR A 108 -4.14 4.58 4.96
CA THR A 108 -3.21 5.47 4.25
C THR A 108 -3.18 5.18 2.75
N TYR A 109 -3.15 3.90 2.35
CA TYR A 109 -3.20 3.51 0.95
C TYR A 109 -4.55 3.81 0.31
N CYS A 110 -5.67 3.62 1.03
CA CYS A 110 -6.98 4.03 0.53
C CYS A 110 -7.06 5.55 0.38
N TYR A 111 -6.56 6.30 1.36
CA TYR A 111 -6.51 7.77 1.33
C TYR A 111 -5.72 8.27 0.12
N GLY A 112 -4.57 7.65 -0.20
CA GLY A 112 -3.79 8.02 -1.38
C GLY A 112 -4.52 7.84 -2.73
N GLU A 113 -5.55 6.98 -2.78
CA GLU A 113 -6.35 6.78 -3.99
C GLU A 113 -7.56 7.71 -4.08
N VAL A 114 -8.21 8.04 -2.95
CA VAL A 114 -9.50 8.76 -2.96
C VAL A 114 -9.47 10.14 -2.31
N PHE A 115 -8.41 10.48 -1.58
CA PHE A 115 -8.25 11.71 -0.79
C PHE A 115 -9.46 12.01 0.11
N ASP A 116 -10.01 10.97 0.75
CA ASP A 116 -11.11 11.10 1.71
C ASP A 116 -10.55 11.45 3.11
N ASP A 117 -10.85 12.66 3.58
CA ASP A 117 -10.39 13.18 4.88
C ASP A 117 -10.82 12.30 6.07
N ASP A 118 -11.88 11.51 5.95
CA ASP A 118 -12.30 10.60 7.02
C ASP A 118 -11.29 9.46 7.22
N LEU A 119 -10.66 8.97 6.14
CA LEU A 119 -9.61 7.96 6.20
C LEU A 119 -8.34 8.47 6.88
N SER A 120 -7.89 9.67 6.49
CA SER A 120 -6.75 10.34 7.13
C SER A 120 -7.01 10.59 8.61
N ARG A 121 -8.20 11.10 8.96
CA ARG A 121 -8.56 11.37 10.36
C ARG A 121 -8.55 10.12 11.23
N GLU A 122 -9.07 9.00 10.72
CA GLU A 122 -9.01 7.73 11.44
C GLU A 122 -7.57 7.23 11.58
N ALA A 123 -6.75 7.36 10.54
CA ALA A 123 -5.34 6.97 10.59
C ALA A 123 -4.57 7.75 11.65
N HIS A 124 -4.73 9.08 11.70
CA HIS A 124 -4.15 9.93 12.76
C HIS A 124 -4.65 9.53 14.14
N SER A 125 -5.94 9.24 14.31
CA SER A 125 -6.47 8.80 15.61
C SER A 125 -5.80 7.52 16.11
N ILE A 126 -5.41 6.59 15.22
CA ILE A 126 -4.69 5.37 15.60
C ILE A 126 -3.22 5.69 15.88
N ILE A 127 -2.56 6.52 15.06
CA ILE A 127 -1.16 6.93 15.24
C ILE A 127 -0.99 7.63 16.60
N ASP A 128 -1.86 8.58 16.94
CA ASP A 128 -1.85 9.30 18.21
C ASP A 128 -2.03 8.36 19.41
N SER A 129 -2.73 7.24 19.23
CA SER A 129 -2.93 6.23 20.28
C SER A 129 -1.66 5.44 20.63
N TRP A 130 -0.61 5.50 19.80
CA TRP A 130 0.66 4.82 20.08
C TRP A 130 1.42 5.45 21.26
N GLY A 131 1.10 6.69 21.62
CA GLY A 131 1.65 7.39 22.78
C GLY A 131 3.12 7.78 22.63
N GLU A 132 3.79 8.06 23.75
CA GLU A 132 5.19 8.56 23.77
C GLU A 132 6.26 7.46 23.70
N ARG A 133 5.87 6.22 23.34
CA ARG A 133 6.85 5.14 23.20
C ARG A 133 7.72 5.36 21.96
N ALA A 134 8.88 4.72 21.94
CA ALA A 134 9.65 4.60 20.72
C ALA A 134 8.83 3.86 19.65
N LEU A 135 8.64 4.49 18.50
CA LEU A 135 7.97 3.91 17.34
C LEU A 135 8.93 2.96 16.62
N SER A 136 8.38 1.90 16.04
CA SER A 136 9.12 1.02 15.13
C SER A 136 9.38 1.72 13.80
N GLY A 137 10.34 1.21 13.02
CA GLY A 137 10.63 1.75 11.68
C GLY A 137 9.38 1.79 10.79
N ASP A 138 8.61 0.71 10.77
CA ASP A 138 7.35 0.58 10.05
C ASP A 138 6.28 1.61 10.47
N GLU A 139 6.25 1.98 11.75
CA GLU A 139 5.32 2.98 12.28
C GLU A 139 5.73 4.40 11.90
N CYS A 140 7.04 4.68 11.92
CA CYS A 140 7.56 5.96 11.41
C CYS A 140 7.31 6.09 9.91
N GLU A 141 7.61 5.04 9.14
CA GLU A 141 7.44 5.03 7.68
C GLU A 141 6.00 5.35 7.28
N ILE A 142 5.01 4.69 7.88
CA ILE A 142 3.61 4.92 7.49
C ILE A 142 3.10 6.31 7.93
N ALA A 143 3.57 6.82 9.08
CA ALA A 143 3.22 8.17 9.53
C ALA A 143 3.83 9.25 8.62
N GLU A 144 5.05 9.04 8.15
CA GLU A 144 5.70 9.90 7.15
C GLU A 144 4.99 9.81 5.79
N GLN A 145 4.62 8.61 5.36
CA GLN A 145 3.88 8.41 4.11
C GLN A 145 2.52 9.12 4.13
N LEU A 146 1.74 9.00 5.22
CA LEU A 146 0.46 9.69 5.36
C LEU A 146 0.65 11.21 5.26
N ARG A 147 1.62 11.76 6.00
CA ARG A 147 1.94 13.19 5.94
C ARG A 147 2.34 13.64 4.54
N SER A 148 3.18 12.86 3.85
CA SER A 148 3.61 13.15 2.48
C SER A 148 2.43 13.20 1.52
N LEU A 149 1.42 12.34 1.69
CA LEU A 149 0.20 12.35 0.86
C LEU A 149 -0.67 13.58 1.15
N GLU A 150 -0.78 13.99 2.41
CA GLU A 150 -1.51 15.19 2.84
C GLU A 150 -0.86 16.50 2.37
N GLU A 151 0.47 16.54 2.35
CA GLU A 151 1.23 17.70 1.88
C GLU A 151 1.22 17.82 0.34
N ASN A 152 0.95 16.72 -0.37
CA ASN A 152 0.98 16.66 -1.84
C ASN A 152 -0.34 16.12 -2.45
N PRO A 153 -1.49 16.76 -2.19
CA PRO A 153 -2.77 16.29 -2.70
C PRO A 153 -2.87 16.47 -4.22
N TYR A 154 -3.42 15.47 -4.92
CA TYR A 154 -3.66 15.57 -6.35
C TYR A 154 -4.76 16.63 -6.63
N PRO A 155 -4.63 17.54 -7.63
CA PRO A 155 -3.62 17.64 -8.68
C PRO A 155 -2.55 18.73 -8.43
N ASN A 156 -2.27 19.13 -7.19
CA ASN A 156 -1.38 20.26 -6.88
C ASN A 156 0.14 19.92 -6.95
N TRP A 157 0.52 18.92 -7.75
CA TRP A 157 1.91 18.48 -7.95
C TRP A 157 2.70 19.37 -8.92
N GLU A 158 2.04 20.33 -9.56
CA GLU A 158 2.70 21.40 -10.31
C GLU A 158 3.23 22.45 -9.31
N VAL A 159 4.46 22.26 -8.83
CA VAL A 159 5.23 23.37 -8.28
C VAL A 159 5.52 24.30 -9.47
N GLU A 160 4.98 25.53 -9.48
CA GLU A 160 5.42 26.56 -10.41
C GLU A 160 6.93 26.79 -10.18
N GLU A 161 7.77 26.37 -11.12
CA GLU A 161 9.22 26.63 -11.12
C GLU A 161 9.56 28.13 -11.17
#